data_AF-A0AAD7ADJ1-F1
#
_entry.id   AF-A0AAD7ADJ1-F1
#
_cell.length_a   1.000
_cell.length_b   1.000
_cell.length_c   1.000
_cell.angle_alpha   90.00
_cell.angle_beta   90.00
_cell.angle_gamma   90.00
#
_symmetry.space_group_name_H-M   'P 1'
#
loop_
_entity.id
_entity.type
_entity.pdbx_description
1 polymer ?
#
loop_
_entity_poly.entity_id
_entity_poly.type
_entity_poly.pdbx_seq_one_letter_code
_entity_poly.pdbx_strand_id
1 'polypeptide(L)'
;MASRIAISSLRAAARPRAVAAIPQFLNARSMSSSSNPPPPSERASEIINKLPSSPNLITKAGTAVLGTGIVAAAISSELYVIGDETVLLVGSMIFLTLVARAIRQPYSDWADAQVARIKGVLDNARRDHTQAVKDRIDNVAQMKDVVALTQGLFALSKETAVLESQAFVQKQKVAIASEIKGVLDSWVRYEQQVKESEQAELTKAVIDKVLAVMKDEKTQKEILLGAVAEIELLVKNKSI
;
A
#
# COMPACT_ATOMS: atom_id res chain seq x y z
N MET A 1 11.96 44.04 -34.53
CA MET A 1 12.29 42.76 -35.19
C MET A 1 10.98 42.08 -35.55
N ALA A 2 10.36 42.46 -36.67
CA ALA A 2 10.56 41.89 -38.00
C ALA A 2 10.03 40.43 -38.11
N SER A 3 8.70 40.35 -38.33
CA SER A 3 8.00 39.51 -39.32
C SER A 3 8.64 38.17 -39.75
N ARG A 4 7.88 37.07 -39.69
CA ARG A 4 7.72 36.12 -40.82
C ARG A 4 6.35 35.40 -40.77
N ILE A 5 5.42 35.96 -41.52
CA ILE A 5 4.24 35.28 -42.05
C ILE A 5 4.73 34.31 -43.14
N ALA A 6 4.45 33.02 -43.00
CA ALA A 6 4.71 32.03 -44.04
C ALA A 6 3.42 31.82 -44.84
N ILE A 7 3.26 32.60 -45.92
CA ILE A 7 2.35 32.28 -47.03
C ILE A 7 3.14 31.36 -47.94
N SER A 8 2.84 30.06 -47.95
CA SER A 8 3.33 29.18 -49.01
C SER A 8 2.28 29.13 -50.12
N SER A 9 2.75 29.52 -51.29
CA SER A 9 2.03 29.63 -52.54
C SER A 9 1.55 28.26 -53.06
N LEU A 10 0.26 28.19 -53.39
CA LEU A 10 -0.30 27.18 -54.26
C LEU A 10 0.29 27.37 -55.67
N ARG A 11 1.35 26.61 -55.97
CA ARG A 11 1.89 26.49 -57.32
C ARG A 11 1.10 25.43 -58.07
N ALA A 12 0.30 25.90 -59.02
CA ALA A 12 -0.32 25.09 -60.05
C ALA A 12 0.76 24.26 -60.79
N ALA A 13 0.65 22.94 -60.69
CA ALA A 13 1.35 21.99 -61.55
C ALA A 13 0.31 21.39 -62.50
N ALA A 14 0.53 21.62 -63.79
CA ALA A 14 -0.29 21.14 -64.87
C ALA A 14 0.13 19.71 -65.28
N ARG A 15 -0.89 18.93 -65.67
CA ARG A 15 -0.88 17.72 -66.52
C ARG A 15 -0.70 16.35 -65.83
N PRO A 16 -1.26 15.25 -66.36
CA PRO A 16 -1.93 15.09 -67.66
C PRO A 16 -3.40 14.64 -67.58
N ARG A 17 -4.12 14.94 -68.66
CA ARG A 17 -5.45 14.43 -69.00
C ARG A 17 -5.27 12.95 -69.36
N ALA A 18 -5.51 12.06 -68.40
CA ALA A 18 -5.64 10.63 -68.69
C ALA A 18 -7.02 10.42 -69.34
N VAL A 19 -7.01 9.91 -70.57
CA VAL A 19 -8.20 9.42 -71.25
C VAL A 19 -8.76 8.30 -70.38
N ALA A 20 -9.97 8.48 -69.85
CA ALA A 20 -10.70 7.42 -69.19
C ALA A 20 -11.07 6.38 -70.25
N ALA A 21 -10.22 5.37 -70.39
CA ALA A 21 -10.56 4.15 -71.10
C ALA A 21 -11.71 3.49 -70.34
N ILE A 22 -12.84 3.34 -71.03
CA ILE A 22 -14.00 2.57 -70.58
C ILE A 22 -13.49 1.18 -70.17
N PRO A 23 -13.68 0.71 -68.93
CA PRO A 23 -13.35 -0.66 -68.60
C PRO A 23 -14.31 -1.54 -69.37
N GLN A 24 -13.78 -2.25 -70.37
CA GLN A 24 -14.47 -3.36 -71.00
C GLN A 24 -14.93 -4.31 -69.90
N PHE A 25 -16.19 -4.75 -69.99
CA PHE A 25 -16.78 -5.77 -69.13
C PHE A 25 -15.90 -7.02 -69.13
N LEU A 26 -15.00 -7.11 -68.16
CA LEU A 26 -14.31 -8.33 -67.81
C LEU A 26 -15.30 -9.15 -66.98
N ASN A 27 -15.70 -10.29 -67.55
CA ASN A 27 -16.36 -11.37 -66.83
C ASN A 27 -15.81 -11.49 -65.42
N ALA A 28 -16.67 -11.28 -64.42
CA ALA A 28 -16.37 -11.50 -63.02
C ALA A 28 -16.10 -12.99 -62.80
N ARG A 29 -14.87 -13.42 -63.08
CA ARG A 29 -14.33 -14.69 -62.60
C ARG A 29 -14.13 -14.52 -61.10
N SER A 30 -14.97 -15.19 -60.33
CA SER A 30 -14.77 -15.47 -58.91
C SER A 30 -13.37 -16.02 -58.68
N MET A 31 -12.43 -15.16 -58.26
CA MET A 31 -11.12 -15.56 -57.77
C MET A 31 -11.28 -16.10 -56.35
N SER A 32 -11.70 -17.36 -56.21
CA SER A 32 -11.47 -18.10 -54.97
C SER A 32 -10.06 -18.69 -55.02
N SER A 33 -9.16 -18.15 -54.20
CA SER A 33 -7.88 -18.80 -53.93
C SER A 33 -8.12 -20.00 -53.01
N SER A 34 -8.36 -21.17 -53.60
CA SER A 34 -7.97 -22.46 -53.01
C SER A 34 -7.40 -23.31 -54.14
N SER A 35 -6.18 -23.82 -53.95
CA SER A 35 -5.44 -24.62 -54.94
C SER A 35 -6.02 -26.03 -55.15
N ASN A 36 -7.15 -26.35 -54.50
CA ASN A 36 -7.98 -27.50 -54.79
C ASN A 36 -9.42 -27.13 -54.37
N PRO A 37 -10.40 -26.93 -55.28
CA PRO A 37 -11.79 -26.81 -54.88
C PRO A 37 -12.22 -28.15 -54.25
N PRO A 38 -12.90 -28.15 -53.09
CA PRO A 38 -13.41 -29.39 -52.49
C PRO A 38 -14.25 -30.15 -53.53
N PRO A 39 -14.19 -31.49 -53.56
CA PRO A 39 -14.98 -32.27 -54.49
C PRO A 39 -16.46 -31.90 -54.37
N PRO A 40 -17.23 -31.86 -55.47
CA PRO A 40 -18.62 -31.42 -55.47
C PRO A 40 -19.50 -32.09 -54.41
N SER A 41 -19.17 -33.34 -54.04
CA SER A 41 -19.81 -34.11 -52.97
C SER A 41 -19.67 -33.48 -51.58
N GLU A 42 -18.51 -32.90 -51.26
CA GLU A 42 -18.25 -32.25 -49.97
C GLU A 42 -18.94 -30.89 -49.88
N ARG A 43 -19.00 -30.13 -50.97
CA ARG A 43 -19.78 -28.88 -51.02
C ARG A 43 -21.28 -29.13 -50.89
N ALA A 44 -21.78 -30.17 -51.56
CA ALA A 44 -23.18 -30.56 -51.46
C ALA A 44 -23.55 -31.00 -50.03
N SER A 45 -22.66 -31.74 -49.36
CA SER A 45 -22.89 -32.14 -47.97
C SER A 45 -22.84 -30.95 -47.01
N GLU A 46 -21.97 -29.96 -47.21
CA GLU A 46 -21.99 -28.68 -46.45
C GLU A 46 -23.32 -27.94 -46.58
N ILE A 47 -23.90 -27.90 -47.78
CA ILE A 47 -25.19 -27.24 -48.03
C ILE A 47 -26.32 -28.01 -47.36
N ILE A 48 -26.36 -29.33 -47.51
CA ILE A 48 -27.36 -30.20 -46.88
C ILE A 48 -27.27 -30.09 -45.35
N ASN A 49 -26.06 -29.98 -44.80
CA ASN A 49 -25.85 -29.84 -43.37
C ASN A 49 -26.37 -28.52 -42.80
N LYS A 50 -26.37 -27.44 -43.59
CA LYS A 50 -26.94 -26.13 -43.21
C LYS A 50 -28.46 -26.07 -43.28
N LEU A 51 -29.12 -27.05 -43.90
CA LEU A 51 -30.58 -27.09 -43.95
C LEU A 51 -31.18 -27.39 -42.56
N PRO A 52 -32.30 -26.74 -42.23
CA PRO A 52 -32.97 -26.95 -40.95
C PRO A 52 -33.44 -28.40 -40.84
N SER A 53 -33.18 -29.03 -39.70
CA SER A 53 -33.70 -30.36 -39.38
C SER A 53 -34.28 -30.31 -37.99
N SER A 54 -35.51 -30.78 -37.86
CA SER A 54 -36.14 -31.02 -36.57
C SER A 54 -36.17 -32.54 -36.35
N PRO A 55 -35.76 -33.04 -35.16
CA PRO A 55 -35.49 -34.45 -34.93
C PRO A 55 -36.68 -35.40 -35.12
N ASN A 56 -37.91 -34.88 -35.27
CA ASN A 56 -39.13 -35.69 -35.36
C ASN A 56 -40.08 -35.35 -36.53
N LEU A 57 -39.76 -34.38 -37.40
CA LEU A 57 -40.71 -33.92 -38.43
C LEU A 57 -40.10 -33.78 -39.82
N ILE A 58 -38.85 -33.33 -39.96
CA ILE A 58 -38.25 -33.10 -41.28
C ILE A 58 -36.75 -33.46 -41.28
N THR A 59 -36.39 -34.42 -42.13
CA THR A 59 -35.00 -34.82 -42.39
C THR A 59 -34.31 -33.83 -43.33
N LYS A 60 -32.98 -33.70 -43.27
CA LYS A 60 -32.22 -32.76 -44.14
C LYS A 60 -32.42 -33.03 -45.63
N ALA A 61 -32.44 -34.31 -46.01
CA ALA A 61 -32.80 -34.72 -47.36
C ALA A 61 -34.28 -34.42 -47.67
N GLY A 62 -35.17 -34.65 -46.69
CA GLY A 62 -36.59 -34.32 -46.77
C GLY A 62 -36.83 -32.83 -47.02
N THR A 63 -36.16 -31.91 -46.33
CA THR A 63 -36.30 -30.47 -46.59
C THR A 63 -35.90 -30.09 -48.01
N ALA A 64 -34.81 -30.67 -48.53
CA ALA A 64 -34.35 -30.36 -49.88
C ALA A 64 -35.34 -30.87 -50.93
N VAL A 65 -35.79 -32.13 -50.80
CA VAL A 65 -36.73 -32.76 -51.74
C VAL A 65 -38.13 -32.14 -51.64
N LEU A 66 -38.60 -31.80 -50.45
CA LEU A 66 -39.88 -31.12 -50.26
C LEU A 66 -39.81 -29.68 -50.80
N GLY A 67 -38.72 -28.96 -50.54
CA GLY A 67 -38.53 -27.60 -51.06
C GLY A 67 -38.51 -27.57 -52.60
N THR A 68 -37.71 -28.44 -53.23
CA THR A 68 -37.68 -28.54 -54.70
C THR A 68 -38.98 -29.09 -55.27
N GLY A 69 -39.61 -30.06 -54.59
CA GLY A 69 -40.88 -30.65 -54.99
C GLY A 69 -42.04 -29.65 -54.97
N ILE A 70 -42.13 -28.80 -53.94
CA ILE A 70 -43.14 -27.73 -53.86
C ILE A 70 -42.92 -26.71 -54.98
N VAL A 71 -41.66 -26.30 -55.23
CA VAL A 71 -41.35 -25.36 -56.32
C VAL A 71 -41.69 -25.96 -57.68
N ALA A 72 -41.30 -27.22 -57.93
CA ALA A 72 -41.61 -27.92 -59.18
C ALA A 72 -43.12 -28.10 -59.38
N ALA A 73 -43.85 -28.45 -58.32
CA ALA A 73 -45.31 -28.57 -58.37
C ALA A 73 -45.98 -27.22 -58.60
N ALA A 74 -45.50 -26.14 -57.99
CA ALA A 74 -46.05 -24.80 -58.19
C ALA A 74 -45.87 -24.28 -59.62
N ILE A 75 -44.73 -24.60 -60.25
CA ILE A 75 -44.49 -24.29 -61.67
C ILE A 75 -45.34 -25.20 -62.56
N SER A 76 -45.37 -26.51 -62.30
CA SER A 76 -46.07 -27.49 -63.12
C SER A 76 -47.60 -27.34 -63.10
N SER A 77 -48.15 -26.78 -62.02
CA SER A 77 -49.60 -26.55 -61.88
C SER A 77 -50.02 -25.11 -62.21
N GLU A 78 -49.09 -24.28 -62.72
CA GLU A 78 -49.27 -22.83 -62.95
C GLU A 78 -49.76 -22.06 -61.70
N LEU A 79 -49.61 -22.64 -60.50
CA LEU A 79 -49.94 -22.00 -59.24
C LEU A 79 -49.08 -20.73 -59.02
N TYR A 80 -47.89 -20.69 -59.61
CA TYR A 80 -47.06 -19.51 -59.71
C TYR A 80 -46.83 -19.13 -61.19
N VAL A 81 -47.42 -18.03 -61.62
CA VAL A 81 -47.27 -17.49 -62.98
C VAL A 81 -46.13 -16.47 -63.01
N ILE A 82 -45.20 -16.65 -63.94
CA ILE A 82 -44.09 -15.72 -64.15
C ILE A 82 -44.63 -14.49 -64.89
N GLY A 83 -44.90 -13.43 -64.13
CA GLY A 83 -45.30 -12.11 -64.62
C GLY A 83 -44.31 -11.00 -64.22
N ASP A 84 -44.70 -9.75 -64.47
CA ASP A 84 -43.87 -8.56 -64.23
C ASP A 84 -43.52 -8.37 -62.74
N GLU A 85 -44.42 -8.76 -61.84
CA GLU A 85 -44.21 -8.71 -60.39
C GLU A 85 -43.11 -9.66 -59.91
N THR A 86 -42.80 -10.72 -60.65
CA THR A 86 -41.75 -11.68 -60.27
C THR A 86 -40.35 -11.07 -60.38
N VAL A 87 -40.15 -10.17 -61.35
CA VAL A 87 -38.91 -9.39 -61.48
C VAL A 87 -38.76 -8.44 -60.29
N LEU A 88 -39.86 -7.82 -59.85
CA LEU A 88 -39.88 -6.94 -58.68
C LEU A 88 -39.64 -7.72 -57.37
N LEU A 89 -40.19 -8.93 -57.24
CA LEU A 89 -39.97 -9.80 -56.09
C LEU A 89 -38.51 -10.26 -56.00
N VAL A 90 -37.93 -10.73 -57.12
CA VAL A 90 -36.53 -11.15 -57.16
C VAL A 90 -35.60 -9.97 -56.91
N GLY A 91 -35.86 -8.81 -57.52
CA GLY A 91 -35.10 -7.58 -57.29
C GLY A 91 -35.15 -7.13 -55.82
N SER A 92 -36.33 -7.19 -55.21
CA SER A 92 -36.54 -6.87 -53.80
C SER A 92 -35.84 -7.86 -52.87
N MET A 93 -35.86 -9.15 -53.17
CA MET A 93 -35.13 -10.17 -52.41
C MET A 93 -33.61 -9.97 -52.46
N ILE A 94 -33.05 -9.65 -53.64
CA ILE A 94 -31.63 -9.33 -53.77
C ILE A 94 -31.29 -8.08 -52.96
N PHE A 95 -32.08 -7.03 -53.10
CA PHE A 95 -31.89 -5.78 -52.36
C PHE A 95 -31.94 -6.00 -50.83
N LEU A 96 -32.97 -6.67 -50.32
CA LEU A 96 -33.11 -6.99 -48.90
C LEU A 96 -31.96 -7.86 -48.40
N THR A 97 -31.46 -8.80 -49.19
CA THR A 97 -30.32 -9.64 -48.82
C THR A 97 -29.04 -8.82 -48.69
N LEU A 98 -28.80 -7.88 -49.62
CA LEU A 98 -27.66 -6.98 -49.57
C LEU A 98 -27.75 -6.02 -48.37
N VAL A 99 -28.92 -5.43 -48.14
CA VAL A 99 -29.18 -4.56 -46.98
C VAL A 99 -29.00 -5.33 -45.67
N ALA A 100 -29.60 -6.52 -45.55
CA ALA A 100 -29.46 -7.37 -44.37
C ALA A 100 -27.99 -7.70 -44.09
N ARG A 101 -27.20 -8.01 -45.13
CA ARG A 101 -25.77 -8.26 -44.97
C ARG A 101 -25.00 -7.01 -44.54
N ALA A 102 -25.36 -5.84 -45.04
CA ALA A 102 -24.72 -4.57 -44.71
C ALA A 102 -25.03 -4.11 -43.27
N ILE A 103 -26.27 -4.25 -42.80
CA ILE A 103 -26.68 -3.77 -41.47
C ILE A 103 -26.41 -4.77 -40.34
N ARG A 104 -26.20 -6.05 -40.64
CA ARG A 104 -26.07 -7.10 -39.62
C ARG A 104 -24.93 -6.84 -38.65
N GLN A 105 -23.74 -6.53 -39.16
CA GLN A 105 -22.55 -6.28 -38.33
C GLN A 105 -22.69 -5.01 -37.48
N PRO A 106 -23.01 -3.82 -38.04
CA PRO A 106 -23.14 -2.62 -37.22
C PRO A 106 -24.28 -2.73 -36.19
N TYR A 107 -25.34 -3.49 -36.50
CA TYR A 107 -26.42 -3.74 -35.54
C TYR A 107 -25.98 -4.67 -34.40
N SER A 108 -25.24 -5.75 -34.69
CA SER A 108 -24.72 -6.63 -33.63
C SER A 108 -23.75 -5.89 -32.73
N ASP A 109 -22.84 -5.12 -33.30
CA ASP A 109 -21.84 -4.36 -32.53
C ASP A 109 -22.52 -3.32 -31.63
N TRP A 110 -23.56 -2.64 -32.14
CA TRP A 110 -24.35 -1.71 -31.35
C TRP A 110 -25.11 -2.41 -30.21
N ALA A 111 -25.71 -3.57 -30.49
CA ALA A 111 -26.43 -4.35 -29.48
C ALA A 111 -25.48 -4.85 -28.38
N ASP A 112 -24.32 -5.38 -28.75
CA ASP A 112 -23.30 -5.86 -27.81
C ASP A 112 -22.73 -4.70 -26.97
N ALA A 113 -22.50 -3.53 -27.57
CA ALA A 113 -22.05 -2.34 -26.85
C ALA A 113 -23.08 -1.87 -25.81
N GLN A 114 -24.38 -1.89 -26.15
CA GLN A 114 -25.44 -1.51 -25.22
C GLN A 114 -25.54 -2.51 -24.05
N VAL A 115 -25.45 -3.81 -24.34
CA VAL A 115 -25.43 -4.86 -23.32
C VAL A 115 -24.20 -4.71 -22.42
N ALA A 116 -23.03 -4.46 -22.98
CA ALA A 116 -21.79 -4.25 -22.22
C ALA A 116 -21.87 -3.01 -21.32
N ARG A 117 -22.46 -1.91 -21.82
CA ARG A 117 -22.70 -0.70 -21.02
C ARG A 117 -23.60 -0.97 -19.82
N ILE A 118 -24.72 -1.67 -20.02
CA ILE A 118 -25.67 -2.00 -18.94
C ILE A 118 -24.99 -2.90 -17.90
N LYS A 119 -24.27 -3.94 -18.34
CA LYS A 119 -23.49 -4.81 -17.44
C LYS A 119 -22.44 -4.01 -16.67
N GLY A 120 -21.69 -3.15 -17.34
CA GLY A 120 -20.68 -2.31 -16.71
C GLY A 120 -21.24 -1.37 -15.64
N VAL A 121 -22.42 -0.76 -15.87
CA VAL A 121 -23.10 0.06 -14.85
C VAL A 121 -23.52 -0.80 -13.65
N LEU A 122 -24.07 -1.99 -13.89
CA LEU A 122 -24.52 -2.87 -12.81
C LEU A 122 -23.35 -3.39 -11.96
N ASP A 123 -22.25 -3.79 -12.60
CA ASP A 123 -21.06 -4.29 -11.90
C ASP A 123 -20.35 -3.16 -11.13
N ASN A 124 -20.25 -1.97 -11.71
CA ASN A 124 -19.72 -0.79 -11.01
C ASN A 124 -20.61 -0.43 -9.81
N ALA A 125 -21.94 -0.37 -9.98
CA ALA A 125 -22.86 -0.08 -8.87
C ALA A 125 -22.74 -1.12 -7.74
N ARG A 126 -22.59 -2.41 -8.06
CA ARG A 126 -22.36 -3.45 -7.07
C ARG A 126 -21.04 -3.26 -6.33
N ARG A 127 -19.96 -2.94 -7.06
CA ARG A 127 -18.64 -2.69 -6.47
C ARG A 127 -18.68 -1.47 -5.56
N ASP A 128 -19.24 -0.37 -6.03
CA ASP A 128 -19.31 0.90 -5.31
C ASP A 128 -20.19 0.77 -4.04
N HIS A 129 -21.32 0.06 -4.12
CA HIS A 129 -22.13 -0.26 -2.94
C HIS A 129 -21.35 -1.14 -1.95
N THR A 130 -20.65 -2.16 -2.43
CA THR A 130 -19.83 -3.03 -1.57
C THR A 130 -18.71 -2.23 -0.90
N GLN A 131 -18.09 -1.29 -1.61
CA GLN A 131 -17.06 -0.43 -1.06
C GLN A 131 -17.64 0.53 -0.01
N ALA A 132 -18.74 1.20 -0.30
CA ALA A 132 -19.41 2.08 0.66
C ALA A 132 -19.84 1.36 1.94
N VAL A 133 -20.28 0.10 1.82
CA VAL A 133 -20.59 -0.74 2.99
C VAL A 133 -19.33 -1.08 3.79
N LYS A 134 -18.23 -1.43 3.12
CA LYS A 134 -16.93 -1.68 3.78
C LYS A 134 -16.43 -0.43 4.51
N ASP A 135 -16.42 0.72 3.85
CA ASP A 135 -16.00 1.99 4.44
C ASP A 135 -16.85 2.33 5.67
N ARG A 136 -18.15 2.05 5.62
CA ARG A 136 -19.03 2.26 6.78
C ARG A 136 -18.76 1.27 7.91
N ILE A 137 -18.44 0.02 7.60
CA ILE A 137 -18.03 -0.98 8.61
C ILE A 137 -16.73 -0.54 9.28
N ASP A 138 -15.74 -0.09 8.52
CA ASP A 138 -14.44 0.36 9.04
C ASP A 138 -14.60 1.58 9.95
N ASN A 139 -15.44 2.55 9.55
CA ASN A 139 -15.75 3.70 10.39
C ASN A 139 -16.46 3.32 11.70
N VAL A 140 -17.43 2.39 11.64
CA VAL A 140 -18.11 1.89 12.85
C VAL A 140 -17.18 1.07 13.73
N ALA A 141 -16.25 0.32 13.14
CA ALA A 141 -15.24 -0.44 13.86
C ALA A 141 -14.34 0.47 14.71
N GLN A 142 -13.94 1.63 14.18
CA GLN A 142 -13.19 2.63 14.97
C GLN A 142 -14.01 3.16 16.16
N MET A 143 -15.32 3.30 16.01
CA MET A 143 -16.20 3.75 17.10
C MET A 143 -16.36 2.71 18.21
N LYS A 144 -16.11 1.43 17.94
CA LYS A 144 -16.19 0.36 18.94
C LYS A 144 -15.16 0.54 20.07
N ASP A 145 -13.98 1.06 19.73
CA ASP A 145 -12.87 1.18 20.68
C ASP A 145 -12.92 2.45 21.53
N VAL A 146 -13.81 3.40 21.21
CA VAL A 146 -13.92 4.68 21.92
C VAL A 146 -14.32 4.50 23.39
N VAL A 147 -15.16 3.50 23.69
CA VAL A 147 -15.57 3.21 25.08
C VAL A 147 -14.39 2.70 25.91
N ALA A 148 -13.61 1.78 25.36
CA ALA A 148 -12.41 1.26 26.02
C ALA A 148 -11.34 2.35 26.19
N LEU A 149 -11.14 3.18 25.16
CA LEU A 149 -10.22 4.32 25.23
C LEU A 149 -10.64 5.33 26.30
N THR A 150 -11.93 5.64 26.40
CA THR A 150 -12.45 6.58 27.40
C THR A 150 -12.29 6.02 28.81
N GLN A 151 -12.60 4.73 29.03
CA GLN A 151 -12.34 4.07 30.31
C GLN A 151 -10.85 4.05 30.65
N GLY A 152 -9.99 3.80 29.65
CA GLY A 152 -8.54 3.87 29.79
C GLY A 152 -8.05 5.27 30.19
N LEU A 153 -8.60 6.34 29.60
CA LEU A 153 -8.27 7.72 29.97
C LEU A 153 -8.68 8.04 31.42
N PHE A 154 -9.85 7.59 31.86
CA PHE A 154 -10.28 7.77 33.25
C PHE A 154 -9.45 6.96 34.24
N ALA A 155 -9.10 5.72 33.88
CA ALA A 155 -8.21 4.89 34.69
C ALA A 155 -6.81 5.53 34.80
N LEU A 156 -6.25 5.97 33.68
CA LEU A 156 -4.97 6.68 33.63
C LEU A 156 -5.00 7.94 34.50
N SER A 157 -6.04 8.77 34.39
CA SER A 157 -6.19 9.97 35.22
C SER A 157 -6.24 9.64 36.71
N LYS A 158 -6.95 8.57 37.10
CA LYS A 158 -7.02 8.12 38.49
C LYS A 158 -5.68 7.59 38.99
N GLU A 159 -4.98 6.80 38.19
CA GLU A 159 -3.65 6.27 38.51
C GLU A 159 -2.62 7.40 38.63
N THR A 160 -2.66 8.40 37.74
CA THR A 160 -1.80 9.59 37.82
C THR A 160 -2.02 10.33 39.14
N ALA A 161 -3.27 10.60 39.53
CA ALA A 161 -3.55 11.28 40.80
C ALA A 161 -3.04 10.49 42.02
N VAL A 162 -3.18 9.17 42.00
CA VAL A 162 -2.65 8.31 43.08
C VAL A 162 -1.12 8.35 43.10
N LEU A 163 -0.46 8.20 41.96
CA LEU A 163 1.00 8.23 41.86
C LEU A 163 1.58 9.58 42.25
N GLU A 164 0.95 10.69 41.87
CA GLU A 164 1.35 12.03 42.29
C GLU A 164 1.26 12.20 43.80
N SER A 165 0.18 11.72 44.43
CA SER A 165 0.04 11.77 45.89
C SER A 165 1.11 10.94 46.62
N GLN A 166 1.41 9.73 46.13
CA GLN A 166 2.45 8.87 46.69
C GLN A 166 3.84 9.48 46.51
N ALA A 167 4.13 10.02 45.33
CA ALA A 167 5.38 10.72 45.05
C ALA A 167 5.55 11.95 45.94
N PHE A 168 4.48 12.71 46.20
CA PHE A 168 4.51 13.86 47.10
C PHE A 168 4.82 13.46 48.54
N VAL A 169 4.14 12.44 49.07
CA VAL A 169 4.42 11.90 50.42
C VAL A 169 5.85 11.38 50.52
N GLN A 170 6.33 10.65 49.51
CA GLN A 170 7.70 10.14 49.52
C GLN A 170 8.73 11.27 49.46
N LYS A 171 8.50 12.31 48.66
CA LYS A 171 9.35 13.51 48.63
C LYS A 171 9.40 14.21 49.99
N GLN A 172 8.27 14.36 50.68
CA GLN A 172 8.25 14.94 52.03
C GLN A 172 9.05 14.09 53.01
N LYS A 173 8.89 12.76 52.99
CA LYS A 173 9.68 11.86 53.86
C LYS A 173 11.18 11.99 53.62
N VAL A 174 11.59 12.06 52.35
CA VAL A 174 13.00 12.22 51.99
C VAL A 174 13.53 13.60 52.39
N ALA A 175 12.73 14.66 52.21
CA ALA A 175 13.11 16.02 52.64
C ALA A 175 13.34 16.07 54.15
N ILE A 176 12.39 15.57 54.95
CA ILE A 176 12.52 15.52 56.42
C ILE A 176 13.71 14.65 56.83
N ALA A 177 13.89 13.47 56.21
CA ALA A 177 15.04 12.61 56.49
C ALA A 177 16.38 13.31 56.17
N SER A 178 16.43 14.12 55.11
CA SER A 178 17.62 14.89 54.75
C SER A 178 17.90 16.04 55.72
N GLU A 179 16.87 16.72 56.22
CA GLU A 179 17.01 17.76 57.25
C GLU A 179 17.51 17.16 58.57
N ILE A 180 16.92 16.06 59.03
CA ILE A 180 17.34 15.35 60.24
C ILE A 180 18.79 14.87 60.10
N LYS A 181 19.14 14.29 58.95
CA LYS A 181 20.53 13.89 58.68
C LYS A 181 21.46 15.11 58.72
N GLY A 182 21.08 16.23 58.10
CA GLY A 182 21.88 17.45 58.13
C GLY A 182 22.12 17.97 59.55
N VAL A 183 21.11 17.93 60.41
CA VAL A 183 21.24 18.25 61.84
C VAL A 183 22.20 17.26 62.51
N LEU A 184 22.01 15.95 62.33
CA LEU A 184 22.87 14.94 62.93
C LEU A 184 24.34 15.06 62.48
N ASP A 185 24.58 15.26 61.18
CA ASP A 185 25.91 15.48 60.62
C ASP A 185 26.55 16.75 61.21
N SER A 186 25.75 17.81 61.47
CA SER A 186 26.25 19.02 62.13
C SER A 186 26.66 18.79 63.58
N TRP A 187 25.92 17.96 64.33
CA TRP A 187 26.27 17.55 65.69
C TRP A 187 27.55 16.71 65.71
N VAL A 188 27.67 15.73 64.81
CA VAL A 188 28.88 14.91 64.68
C VAL A 188 30.09 15.77 64.34
N ARG A 189 29.93 16.74 63.42
CA ARG A 189 31.01 17.69 63.08
C ARG A 189 31.39 18.55 64.28
N TYR A 190 30.42 19.03 65.04
CA TYR A 190 30.67 19.80 66.26
C TYR A 190 31.41 18.95 67.31
N GLU A 191 30.98 17.72 67.55
CA GLU A 191 31.65 16.79 68.48
C GLU A 191 33.09 16.52 68.06
N GLN A 192 33.33 16.26 66.77
CA GLN A 192 34.67 16.06 66.25
C GLN A 192 35.55 17.31 66.41
N GLN A 193 35.00 18.50 66.15
CA GLN A 193 35.70 19.76 66.35
C GLN A 193 36.06 20.01 67.83
N VAL A 194 35.14 19.69 68.76
CA VAL A 194 35.39 19.78 70.20
C VAL A 194 36.51 18.82 70.60
N LYS A 195 36.43 17.55 70.18
CA LYS A 195 37.49 16.55 70.46
C LYS A 195 38.85 16.98 69.92
N GLU A 196 38.91 17.50 68.71
CA GLU A 196 40.15 18.02 68.12
C GLU A 196 40.68 19.22 68.91
N SER A 197 39.80 20.13 69.36
CA SER A 197 40.20 21.28 70.17
C SER A 197 40.71 20.88 71.56
N GLU A 198 40.06 19.91 72.22
CA GLU A 198 40.50 19.37 73.50
C GLU A 198 41.83 18.63 73.35
N GLN A 199 42.02 17.85 72.28
CA GLN A 199 43.30 17.22 72.00
C GLN A 199 44.40 18.25 71.72
N ALA A 200 44.10 19.33 70.99
CA ALA A 200 45.05 20.42 70.76
C ALA A 200 45.42 21.15 72.07
N GLU A 201 44.46 21.37 72.97
CA GLU A 201 44.70 21.98 74.27
C GLU A 201 45.50 21.06 75.20
N LEU A 202 45.13 19.78 75.29
CA LEU A 202 45.85 18.78 76.07
C LEU A 202 47.28 18.58 75.55
N THR A 203 47.47 18.49 74.23
CA THR A 203 48.82 18.37 73.65
C THR A 203 49.65 19.61 73.94
N LYS A 204 49.09 20.81 73.84
CA LYS A 204 49.78 22.06 74.23
C LYS A 204 50.14 22.06 75.72
N ALA A 205 49.21 21.71 76.61
CA ALA A 205 49.45 21.67 78.05
C ALA A 205 50.52 20.62 78.42
N VAL A 206 50.51 19.45 77.77
CA VAL A 206 51.55 18.42 77.95
C VAL A 206 52.90 18.91 77.44
N ILE A 207 52.97 19.52 76.24
CA ILE A 207 54.20 20.09 75.70
C ILE A 207 54.75 21.17 76.63
N ASP A 208 53.91 22.11 77.07
CA ASP A 208 54.31 23.20 77.99
C ASP A 208 54.81 22.64 79.32
N LYS A 209 54.13 21.63 79.89
CA LYS A 209 54.57 20.96 81.12
C LYS A 209 55.89 20.23 80.94
N VAL A 210 56.09 19.50 79.83
CA VAL A 210 57.35 18.83 79.52
C VAL A 210 58.48 19.85 79.35
N LEU A 211 58.25 20.94 78.62
CA LEU A 211 59.22 22.02 78.47
C LEU A 211 59.56 22.69 79.81
N ALA A 212 58.59 22.85 80.72
CA ALA A 212 58.84 23.36 82.06
C ALA A 212 59.69 22.39 82.90
N VAL A 213 59.35 21.09 82.91
CA VAL A 213 60.14 20.06 83.59
C VAL A 213 61.55 19.92 83.00
N MET A 214 61.73 20.14 81.70
CA MET A 214 63.07 20.17 81.07
C MET A 214 63.90 21.40 81.46
N LYS A 215 63.27 22.48 81.93
CA LYS A 215 63.97 23.68 82.42
C LYS A 215 64.38 23.58 83.89
N ASP A 216 63.82 22.62 84.64
CA ASP A 216 64.20 22.39 86.04
C ASP A 216 65.62 21.82 86.17
N GLU A 217 66.41 22.40 87.08
CA GLU A 217 67.84 22.11 87.23
C GLU A 217 68.10 20.67 87.73
N LYS A 218 67.16 20.09 88.48
CA LYS A 218 67.26 18.72 89.01
C LYS A 218 67.12 17.68 87.89
N THR A 219 66.13 17.85 87.02
CA THR A 219 65.88 16.99 85.85
C THR A 219 66.96 17.17 84.79
N GLN A 220 67.50 18.39 84.59
CA GLN A 220 68.68 18.57 83.73
C GLN A 220 69.89 17.80 84.24
N LYS A 221 70.15 17.80 85.56
CA LYS A 221 71.22 17.01 86.17
C LYS A 221 70.96 15.51 86.02
N GLU A 222 69.73 15.05 86.24
CA GLU A 222 69.37 13.63 86.03
C GLU A 222 69.48 13.20 84.56
N ILE A 223 69.10 14.05 83.60
CA ILE A 223 69.28 13.79 82.16
C ILE A 223 70.76 13.78 81.80
N LEU A 224 71.57 14.71 82.30
CA LEU A 224 73.02 14.72 82.08
C LEU A 224 73.69 13.48 82.69
N LEU A 225 73.28 13.07 83.89
CA LEU A 225 73.76 11.84 84.51
C LEU A 225 73.32 10.60 83.73
N GLY A 226 72.07 10.57 83.24
CA GLY A 226 71.56 9.52 82.38
C GLY A 226 72.29 9.46 81.04
N ALA A 227 72.55 10.59 80.40
CA ALA A 227 73.34 10.69 79.17
C ALA A 227 74.80 10.29 79.39
N VAL A 228 75.42 10.66 80.53
CA VAL A 228 76.76 10.18 80.91
C VAL A 228 76.74 8.68 81.17
N ALA A 229 75.70 8.14 81.82
CA ALA A 229 75.55 6.69 82.02
C ALA A 229 75.33 5.93 80.71
N GLU A 230 74.58 6.50 79.75
CA GLU A 230 74.41 5.94 78.40
C GLU A 230 75.70 6.03 77.59
N ILE A 231 76.46 7.12 77.70
CA ILE A 231 77.80 7.23 77.10
C ILE A 231 78.76 6.24 77.76
N GLU A 232 78.74 6.09 79.08
CA GLU A 232 79.55 5.10 79.80
C GLU A 232 79.17 3.67 79.42
N LEU A 233 77.89 3.39 79.15
CA LEU A 233 77.42 2.13 78.58
C LEU A 233 77.89 1.95 77.13
N LEU A 234 77.83 2.97 76.29
CA LEU A 234 78.34 2.93 74.91
C LEU A 234 79.87 2.78 74.84
N VAL A 235 80.59 3.38 75.79
CA VAL A 235 82.06 3.27 75.94
C VAL A 235 82.45 1.91 76.53
N LYS A 236 81.72 1.38 77.52
CA LYS A 236 81.91 0.01 78.03
C LYS A 236 81.54 -1.05 76.99
N ASN A 237 80.53 -0.80 76.16
CA ASN A 237 80.11 -1.70 75.08
C ASN A 237 80.95 -1.54 73.80
N LYS A 238 81.95 -0.64 73.78
CA LYS A 238 82.95 -0.46 72.72
C LYS A 238 82.39 -0.63 71.30
N SER A 239 81.74 0.42 70.78
CA SER A 239 81.72 0.68 69.33
C SER A 239 82.42 2.01 68.98
N ILE A 240 83.63 2.18 69.52
CA ILE A 240 84.80 2.61 68.74
C ILE A 240 85.90 1.59 68.98
#